data_AF-A0A4Q7T7R3-F1
#
_entry.id   AF-A0A4Q7T7R3-F1
#
_cell.length_a   1.000
_cell.length_b   1.000
_cell.length_c   1.000
_cell.angle_alpha   90.00
_cell.angle_beta   90.00
_cell.angle_gamma   90.00
#
_symmetry.space_group_name_H-M   'P 1'
#
loop_
_entity.id
_entity.type
_entity.pdbx_description
1 polymer ?
#
loop_
_entity_poly.entity_id
_entity_poly.type
_entity_poly.pdbx_seq_one_letter_code
_entity_poly.pdbx_strand_id
1 'polypeptide(L)'
;MPTDQIPPERNYCHFLDHRKYNRNRSCQLHDNAYGIAGGGSERVRWAADTALYRRMREQEDPMALPTLIVCLGFGWFFFNYHTGCWLWRGQMLRRFVKAPS
;
A
#
# COMPACT_ATOMS: atom_id res chain seq x y z
N MET A 1 -11.61 12.64 -31.88
CA MET A 1 -10.97 11.56 -32.65
C MET A 1 -10.26 10.64 -31.66
N PRO A 2 -10.42 9.31 -31.75
CA PRO A 2 -9.51 8.40 -31.05
C PRO A 2 -8.10 8.69 -31.56
N THR A 3 -7.16 8.91 -30.65
CA THR A 3 -5.75 9.14 -30.98
C THR A 3 -5.01 7.81 -30.92
N ASP A 4 -4.05 7.57 -31.81
CA ASP A 4 -3.15 6.40 -31.75
C ASP A 4 -2.19 6.43 -30.54
N GLN A 5 -2.29 7.46 -29.70
CA GLN A 5 -1.51 7.56 -28.48
C GLN A 5 -1.95 6.50 -27.48
N ILE A 6 -1.00 5.68 -27.04
CA ILE A 6 -1.20 4.74 -25.95
C ILE A 6 -1.67 5.54 -24.72
N PRO A 7 -2.82 5.21 -24.10
CA PRO A 7 -3.28 5.92 -22.93
C PRO A 7 -2.22 5.82 -21.81
N PRO A 8 -2.03 6.89 -21.02
CA PRO A 8 -1.02 6.89 -19.97
C PRO A 8 -1.28 5.77 -18.97
N GLU A 9 -0.27 4.93 -18.75
CA GLU A 9 -0.35 3.85 -17.78
C GLU A 9 -0.49 4.44 -16.36
N ARG A 10 -1.50 3.98 -15.62
CA ARG A 10 -1.67 4.40 -14.23
C ARG A 10 -0.49 3.91 -13.40
N ASN A 11 0.19 4.84 -12.73
CA ASN A 11 1.25 4.50 -11.78
C ASN A 11 0.66 4.11 -10.42
N TYR A 12 0.77 2.84 -10.06
CA TYR A 12 0.40 2.29 -8.75
C TYR A 12 1.58 2.28 -7.76
N CYS A 13 2.83 2.42 -8.22
CA CYS A 13 3.99 2.52 -7.34
C CYS A 13 4.49 3.97 -7.26
N HIS A 14 4.03 4.71 -6.26
CA HIS A 14 4.40 6.13 -6.13
C HIS A 14 5.85 6.36 -5.70
N PHE A 15 6.45 5.44 -4.93
CA PHE A 15 7.80 5.60 -4.36
C PHE A 15 8.91 4.87 -5.12
N LEU A 16 8.55 4.01 -6.07
CA LEU A 16 9.49 3.20 -6.85
C LEU A 16 9.21 3.37 -8.35
N ASP A 17 10.22 3.22 -9.19
CA ASP A 17 10.01 3.20 -10.65
C ASP A 17 9.13 1.99 -11.03
N HIS A 18 7.87 2.27 -11.37
CA HIS A 18 6.82 1.28 -11.64
C HIS A 18 7.12 0.39 -12.85
N ARG A 19 7.96 0.86 -13.78
CA ARG A 19 8.28 0.17 -15.04
C ARG A 19 9.29 -0.96 -14.87
N LYS A 20 9.99 -1.00 -13.73
CA LYS A 20 11.02 -2.01 -13.47
C LYS A 20 10.42 -3.21 -12.75
N TYR A 21 10.95 -4.39 -13.02
CA TYR A 21 10.64 -5.64 -12.29
C TYR A 21 9.13 -5.91 -12.15
N ASN A 22 8.30 -5.45 -13.08
CA ASN A 22 6.83 -5.57 -13.00
C ASN A 22 6.22 -5.03 -11.69
N ARG A 23 6.85 -4.00 -11.12
CA ARG A 23 6.43 -3.34 -9.89
C ARG A 23 5.02 -2.76 -10.01
N ASN A 24 4.68 -2.12 -11.14
CA ASN A 24 3.37 -1.49 -11.29
C ASN A 24 2.22 -2.47 -11.05
N ARG A 25 2.34 -3.69 -11.59
CA ARG A 25 1.37 -4.76 -11.37
C ARG A 25 1.39 -5.27 -9.93
N SER A 26 2.57 -5.41 -9.35
CA SER A 26 2.73 -5.81 -7.94
C SER A 26 2.06 -4.81 -6.98
N CYS A 27 2.28 -3.50 -7.18
CA CYS A 27 1.61 -2.44 -6.41
C CYS A 27 0.10 -2.39 -6.67
N GLN A 28 -0.36 -2.56 -7.92
CA GLN A 28 -1.79 -2.62 -8.22
C GLN A 28 -2.49 -3.76 -7.47
N LEU A 29 -1.88 -4.94 -7.43
CA LEU A 29 -2.44 -6.10 -6.73
C LEU A 29 -2.41 -5.92 -5.22
N HIS A 30 -1.38 -5.26 -4.69
CA HIS A 30 -1.29 -4.86 -3.28
C HIS A 30 -2.39 -3.87 -2.93
N ASP A 31 -2.56 -2.78 -3.70
CA ASP A 31 -3.63 -1.81 -3.55
C ASP A 31 -5.02 -2.46 -3.62
N ASN A 32 -5.24 -3.40 -4.54
CA ASN A 32 -6.50 -4.12 -4.64
C ASN A 32 -6.74 -5.01 -3.40
N ALA A 33 -5.72 -5.72 -2.93
CA ALA A 33 -5.81 -6.53 -1.71
C ALA A 33 -6.12 -5.67 -0.47
N TYR A 34 -5.57 -4.45 -0.42
CA TYR A 34 -5.83 -3.46 0.62
C TYR A 34 -7.23 -2.82 0.49
N GLY A 35 -7.62 -2.44 -0.72
CA GLY A 35 -8.83 -1.67 -1.04
C GLY A 35 -10.12 -2.49 -1.05
N ILE A 36 -10.07 -3.77 -1.44
CA ILE A 36 -11.25 -4.66 -1.44
C ILE A 36 -11.77 -4.91 0.00
N ALA A 37 -10.91 -4.78 1.02
CA ALA A 37 -11.28 -5.00 2.42
C ALA A 37 -11.42 -3.72 3.27
N GLY A 38 -11.29 -2.53 2.67
CA GLY A 38 -11.46 -1.26 3.39
C GLY A 38 -10.46 -1.05 4.54
N GLY A 39 -9.22 -1.55 4.41
CA GLY A 39 -8.24 -1.50 5.50
C GLY A 39 -8.54 -2.52 6.60
N GLY A 40 -8.62 -3.80 6.20
CA GLY A 40 -8.89 -4.94 7.09
C GLY A 40 -7.94 -5.10 8.28
N SER A 41 -8.17 -6.14 9.08
CA SER A 41 -7.37 -6.45 10.29
C SER A 41 -5.88 -6.61 9.99
N GLU A 42 -5.04 -6.53 11.03
CA GLU A 42 -3.58 -6.71 10.93
C GLU A 42 -3.18 -7.97 10.12
N ARG A 43 -3.94 -9.05 10.24
CA ARG A 43 -3.73 -10.29 9.48
C ARG A 43 -3.90 -10.12 7.96
N VAL A 44 -4.88 -9.32 7.53
CA VAL A 44 -5.12 -9.03 6.10
C VAL A 44 -3.98 -8.20 5.54
N ARG A 45 -3.52 -7.22 6.32
CA ARG A 45 -2.37 -6.38 5.96
C ARG A 45 -1.09 -7.21 5.84
N TRP A 46 -0.81 -8.04 6.84
CA TRP A 46 0.32 -8.96 6.80
C TRP A 46 0.29 -9.87 5.57
N ALA A 47 -0.89 -10.41 5.24
CA ALA A 47 -1.07 -11.24 4.05
C ALA A 47 -0.80 -10.45 2.76
N ALA A 48 -1.30 -9.22 2.65
CA ALA A 48 -1.09 -8.36 1.49
C ALA A 48 0.38 -7.94 1.34
N ASP A 49 1.04 -7.50 2.41
CA ASP A 49 2.46 -7.10 2.40
C ASP A 49 3.37 -8.29 2.11
N THR A 50 3.07 -9.47 2.68
CA THR A 50 3.81 -10.70 2.39
C THR A 50 3.61 -11.14 0.93
N ALA A 51 2.40 -11.00 0.38
CA ALA A 51 2.12 -11.31 -1.02
C ALA A 51 2.87 -10.37 -1.97
N LEU A 52 2.95 -9.07 -1.66
CA LEU A 52 3.76 -8.11 -2.39
C LEU A 52 5.25 -8.50 -2.34
N TYR A 53 5.78 -8.79 -1.14
CA TYR A 53 7.16 -9.22 -0.97
C TYR A 53 7.50 -10.47 -1.80
N ARG A 54 6.66 -11.51 -1.74
CA ARG A 54 6.87 -12.74 -2.51
C ARG A 54 6.92 -12.48 -4.00
N ARG A 55 6.00 -11.67 -4.54
CA ARG A 55 6.02 -11.31 -5.97
C ARG A 55 7.28 -10.53 -6.35
N MET A 56 7.66 -9.55 -5.55
CA MET A 56 8.89 -8.80 -5.81
C MET A 56 10.12 -9.71 -5.76
N ARG A 57 10.14 -10.70 -4.86
CA ARG A 57 11.21 -11.72 -4.80
C ARG A 57 11.21 -12.65 -6.02
N GLU A 58 10.04 -13.12 -6.48
CA GLU A 58 9.89 -13.91 -7.71
C GLU A 58 10.35 -13.12 -8.95
N GLN A 59 10.25 -11.80 -8.90
CA GLN A 59 10.73 -10.88 -9.94
C GLN A 59 12.21 -10.48 -9.76
N GLU A 60 12.91 -11.08 -8.80
CA GLU A 60 14.31 -10.78 -8.45
C GLU A 60 14.55 -9.30 -8.13
N ASP A 61 13.52 -8.60 -7.64
CA ASP A 61 13.59 -7.18 -7.36
C ASP A 61 14.41 -6.92 -6.08
N PRO A 62 15.52 -6.15 -6.15
CA PRO A 62 16.31 -5.79 -4.98
C PRO A 62 15.53 -4.95 -3.97
N MET A 63 14.43 -4.32 -4.40
CA MET A 63 13.55 -3.53 -3.54
C MET A 63 12.54 -4.39 -2.76
N ALA A 64 12.51 -5.71 -2.92
CA ALA A 64 11.55 -6.56 -2.23
C ALA A 64 11.61 -6.41 -0.70
N LEU A 65 12.80 -6.57 -0.11
CA LEU A 65 12.99 -6.46 1.34
C LEU A 65 12.85 -5.02 1.85
N PRO A 66 13.45 -3.99 1.22
CA PRO A 66 13.19 -2.59 1.58
C PRO A 66 11.69 -2.24 1.56
N THR A 67 10.97 -2.67 0.52
CA THR A 67 9.53 -2.41 0.37
C THR A 67 8.74 -3.08 1.48
N LEU A 68 9.06 -4.34 1.83
CA LEU A 68 8.41 -5.01 2.96
C LEU A 68 8.64 -4.26 4.27
N ILE A 69 9.87 -3.84 4.58
CA ILE A 69 10.19 -3.09 5.80
C ILE A 69 9.42 -1.78 5.85
N VAL A 70 9.35 -1.05 4.74
CA VAL A 70 8.60 0.20 4.62
C VAL A 70 7.09 -0.05 4.76
N CYS A 71 6.52 -1.06 4.10
CA CYS A 71 5.10 -1.42 4.23
C CYS A 71 4.73 -1.79 5.67
N LEU A 72 5.58 -2.55 6.37
CA LEU A 72 5.37 -2.90 7.77
C LEU A 72 5.47 -1.68 8.68
N GLY A 73 6.51 -0.85 8.52
CA GLY A 73 6.75 0.33 9.35
C GLY A 73 5.74 1.46 9.12
N PHE A 74 5.51 1.84 7.86
CA PHE A 74 4.57 2.91 7.50
C PHE A 74 3.13 2.45 7.51
N GLY A 75 2.83 1.21 7.12
CA GLY A 75 1.48 0.68 7.26
C GLY A 75 1.04 0.69 8.72
N TRP A 76 1.94 0.38 9.67
CA TRP A 76 1.64 0.50 11.09
C TRP A 76 1.39 1.96 11.51
N PHE A 77 2.20 2.90 11.02
CA PHE A 77 2.07 4.33 11.31
C PHE A 77 0.73 4.93 10.84
N PHE A 78 0.22 4.52 9.67
CA PHE A 78 -1.04 5.03 9.12
C PHE A 78 -2.29 4.25 9.57
N PHE A 79 -2.16 2.99 10.00
CA PHE A 79 -3.31 2.07 10.10
C PHE A 79 -3.31 1.15 11.33
N ASN A 80 -2.86 1.65 12.50
CA ASN A 80 -3.02 0.92 13.75
C ASN A 80 -4.49 1.01 14.27
N TYR A 81 -5.35 0.13 13.75
CA TYR A 81 -6.80 0.10 14.02
C TYR A 81 -7.22 -0.73 15.25
N HIS A 82 -6.35 -0.95 16.24
CA HIS A 82 -6.70 -1.77 17.41
C HIS A 82 -7.39 -0.97 18.54
N THR A 83 -8.53 -1.48 19.00
CA THR A 83 -9.19 -1.13 20.26
C THR A 83 -8.44 -1.76 21.42
N GLY A 84 -7.29 -1.20 21.80
CA GLY A 84 -6.59 -1.59 23.03
C GLY A 84 -5.08 -1.46 22.93
N CYS A 85 -4.52 -0.58 23.78
CA CYS A 85 -3.10 -0.46 24.14
C CYS A 85 -2.11 0.10 23.10
N TRP A 86 -2.48 1.20 22.41
CA TRP A 86 -1.65 2.32 21.88
C TRP A 86 -0.21 2.02 21.35
N LEU A 87 0.21 2.47 20.17
CA LEU A 87 0.16 3.85 19.65
C LEU A 87 -0.37 3.89 18.20
N TRP A 88 -1.14 4.94 17.90
CA TRP A 88 -1.78 5.25 16.59
C TRP A 88 -3.19 4.73 16.34
N ARG A 89 -4.16 5.05 17.23
CA ARG A 89 -5.50 5.39 16.71
C ARG A 89 -5.32 6.54 15.71
N GLY A 90 -5.47 6.33 14.41
CA GLY A 90 -5.20 7.38 13.42
C GLY A 90 -6.17 8.57 13.50
N GLN A 91 -5.81 9.58 14.31
CA GLN A 91 -6.65 10.73 14.68
C GLN A 91 -6.34 12.01 13.90
N MET A 92 -5.46 12.03 12.89
CA MET A 92 -5.30 13.27 12.10
C MET A 92 -6.59 13.61 11.36
N LEU A 93 -7.26 12.64 10.73
CA LEU A 93 -8.56 12.88 10.06
C LEU A 93 -9.72 13.12 11.05
N ARG A 94 -9.76 12.51 12.24
CA ARG A 94 -10.81 12.85 13.21
C ARG A 94 -10.57 14.19 13.92
N ARG A 95 -9.33 14.67 14.01
CA ARG A 95 -8.99 15.98 14.62
C ARG A 95 -9.16 17.15 13.65
N PHE A 96 -9.19 16.90 12.33
CA PHE A 96 -9.68 17.88 11.34
C PHE A 96 -11.21 17.85 11.13
N VAL A 97 -11.87 16.69 11.29
CA VAL A 97 -13.32 16.55 11.05
C VAL A 97 -14.20 16.90 12.27
N LYS A 98 -13.62 17.09 13.46
CA LYS A 98 -14.35 17.51 14.69
C LYS A 98 -13.82 18.80 15.33
N ALA A 99 -13.14 19.66 14.57
CA ALA A 99 -12.95 21.04 15.03
C ALA A 99 -14.36 21.69 15.10
N PRO A 100 -14.79 22.20 16.27
CA PRO A 100 -16.16 22.65 16.47
C PRO A 100 -16.45 23.90 15.63
N SER A 101 -17.65 23.94 15.05
CA SER A 101 -18.37 25.21 14.85
C SER A 101 -19.20 25.47 16.09
#